data_AF-A0A8J5MES7-F1
#
_entry.id   AF-A0A8J5MES7-F1
#
_cell.length_a   1.000
_cell.length_b   1.000
_cell.length_c   1.000
_cell.angle_alpha   90.00
_cell.angle_beta   90.00
_cell.angle_gamma   90.00
#
_symmetry.space_group_name_H-M   'P 1'
#
loop_
_entity.id
_entity.type
_entity.pdbx_description
1 polymer ?
#
loop_
_entity_poly.entity_id
_entity_poly.type
_entity_poly.pdbx_seq_one_letter_code
_entity_poly.pdbx_strand_id
1 'polypeptide(L)'
;MAVQAPGASPAATLLAIHDVAPHLAPRILSKLAETLNKDWSYRDRPFLGERLEHLRSVALAKSPVHADGLLRHCTADEKEALMTYMRGETEIHHPPNFIKATMPVMQRAIVEQFHKLYIETTLTATIPCMQLDAR
;
A
#
# COMPACT_ATOMS: atom_id res chain seq x y z
N MET A 1 7.90 -7.08 16.98
CA MET A 1 6.97 -6.65 18.03
C MET A 1 6.39 -5.31 17.60
N ALA A 2 5.25 -5.30 16.91
CA ALA A 2 4.60 -4.06 16.53
C ALA A 2 3.80 -3.53 17.73
N VAL A 3 4.11 -2.31 18.15
CA VAL A 3 3.43 -1.61 19.24
C VAL A 3 2.00 -1.35 18.80
N GLN A 4 1.04 -2.03 19.42
CA GLN A 4 -0.36 -1.64 19.40
C GLN A 4 -0.42 -0.18 19.86
N ALA A 5 -0.94 0.72 19.01
CA ALA A 5 -1.39 2.02 19.47
C ALA A 5 -2.35 1.79 20.66
N PRO A 6 -2.43 2.70 21.65
CA PRO A 6 -3.32 2.55 22.81
C PRO A 6 -4.78 2.71 22.34
N GLY A 7 -5.28 1.69 21.63
CA GLY A 7 -6.60 1.64 21.04
C GLY A 7 -7.54 0.93 21.99
N ALA A 8 -8.65 1.58 22.30
CA ALA A 8 -9.73 1.03 23.10
C ALA A 8 -10.09 -0.40 22.65
N SER A 9 -10.39 -1.28 23.61
CA SER A 9 -10.85 -2.63 23.34
C SER A 9 -12.03 -2.59 22.35
N PRO A 10 -12.08 -3.49 21.35
CA PRO A 10 -13.17 -3.52 20.36
C PRO A 10 -14.56 -3.63 21.01
N ALA A 11 -14.66 -4.25 22.20
CA ALA A 11 -15.89 -4.29 22.99
C ALA A 11 -16.29 -2.92 23.55
N ALA A 12 -15.33 -2.10 24.01
CA ALA A 12 -15.59 -0.75 24.48
C ALA A 12 -16.02 0.19 23.33
N THR A 13 -15.43 0.01 22.15
CA THR A 13 -15.80 0.74 20.93
C THR A 13 -17.23 0.41 20.47
N LEU A 14 -17.63 -0.86 20.54
CA LEU A 14 -19.01 -1.28 20.22
C LEU A 14 -20.05 -0.68 21.17
N LEU A 15 -19.75 -0.65 22.48
CA LEU A 15 -20.63 -0.04 23.47
C LEU A 15 -20.80 1.46 23.24
N ALA A 16 -19.70 2.17 22.99
CA ALA A 16 -19.76 3.60 22.67
C ALA A 16 -20.57 3.89 21.39
N ILE A 17 -20.49 3.04 20.37
CA ILE A 17 -21.27 3.19 19.13
C ILE A 17 -22.75 2.93 19.39
N HIS A 18 -23.08 1.93 20.21
CA HIS A 18 -24.46 1.65 20.60
C HIS A 18 -25.07 2.82 21.40
N ASP A 19 -24.31 3.44 22.30
CA ASP A 19 -24.78 4.58 23.11
C ASP A 19 -25.05 5.82 22.25
N VAL A 20 -24.26 6.06 21.20
CA VAL A 20 -24.44 7.19 20.27
C VAL A 20 -25.52 6.91 19.22
N ALA A 21 -25.68 5.66 18.80
CA ALA A 21 -26.62 5.24 17.75
C ALA A 21 -27.44 4.00 18.18
N PRO A 22 -28.35 4.13 19.16
CA PRO A 22 -29.13 2.99 19.68
C PRO A 22 -30.15 2.44 18.67
N HIS A 23 -30.42 3.17 17.58
CA HIS A 23 -31.33 2.76 16.51
C HIS A 23 -30.67 1.82 15.47
N LEU A 24 -29.36 1.56 15.59
CA LEU A 24 -28.65 0.70 14.66
C LEU A 24 -29.18 -0.73 14.76
N ALA A 25 -29.59 -1.31 13.62
CA ALA A 25 -30.11 -2.67 13.61
C ALA A 25 -29.07 -3.68 14.17
N PRO A 26 -29.49 -4.70 14.95
CA PRO A 26 -28.58 -5.65 15.60
C PRO A 26 -27.68 -6.41 14.61
N ARG A 27 -28.16 -6.62 13.37
CA ARG A 27 -27.39 -7.22 12.27
C ARG A 27 -26.22 -6.34 11.79
N ILE A 28 -26.30 -5.03 11.99
CA ILE A 28 -25.22 -4.09 11.64
C ILE A 28 -24.17 -4.10 12.77
N LEU A 29 -24.61 -4.13 14.03
CA LEU A 29 -23.71 -4.25 15.19
C LEU A 29 -22.91 -5.55 15.16
N SER A 30 -23.53 -6.68 14.77
CA SER A 30 -22.84 -7.95 14.63
C SER A 30 -21.74 -7.90 13.55
N LYS A 31 -22.04 -7.30 12.38
CA LYS A 31 -21.04 -7.08 11.32
C LYS A 31 -19.93 -6.15 11.77
N LEU A 32 -20.26 -5.10 12.53
CA LEU A 32 -19.28 -4.17 13.06
C LEU A 32 -18.32 -4.88 14.02
N ALA A 33 -18.84 -5.76 14.89
CA ALA A 33 -18.03 -6.57 15.78
C ALA A 33 -17.09 -7.52 15.02
N GLU A 34 -17.58 -8.17 13.96
CA GLU A 34 -16.75 -8.98 13.06
C GLU A 34 -15.65 -8.14 12.41
N THR A 35 -15.96 -6.93 11.93
CA THR A 35 -14.97 -6.05 11.32
C THR A 35 -13.94 -5.52 12.32
N LEU A 36 -14.33 -5.23 13.56
CA LEU A 36 -13.41 -4.74 14.59
C LEU A 36 -12.47 -5.84 15.11
N ASN A 37 -12.95 -7.09 15.14
CA ASN A 37 -12.15 -8.24 15.53
C ASN A 37 -11.27 -8.79 14.39
N LYS A 38 -11.53 -8.37 13.15
CA LYS A 38 -10.68 -8.75 12.03
C LYS A 38 -9.32 -8.10 12.17
N ASP A 39 -8.26 -8.92 12.08
CA ASP A 39 -6.90 -8.41 12.03
C ASP A 39 -6.62 -7.77 10.67
N TRP A 40 -6.79 -6.45 10.61
CA TRP A 40 -6.49 -5.65 9.41
C TRP A 40 -4.99 -5.46 9.18
N SER A 41 -4.13 -5.87 10.12
CA SER A 41 -2.68 -5.84 9.94
C SER A 41 -2.18 -6.97 9.04
N TYR A 42 -2.97 -8.04 8.92
CA TYR A 42 -2.68 -9.17 8.05
C TYR A 42 -2.98 -8.81 6.59
N ARG A 43 -1.91 -8.51 5.84
CA ARG A 43 -1.95 -8.48 4.38
C ARG A 43 -1.60 -9.88 3.91
N ASP A 44 -2.56 -10.62 3.36
CA ASP A 44 -2.26 -11.81 2.56
C ASP A 44 -1.38 -11.39 1.40
N ARG A 45 -0.08 -11.57 1.57
CA ARG A 45 0.92 -11.36 0.55
C ARG A 45 1.39 -12.75 0.12
N PRO A 46 1.30 -13.11 -1.17
CA PRO A 46 1.93 -14.33 -1.63
C PRO A 46 3.45 -14.23 -1.46
N PHE A 47 4.07 -15.25 -0.90
CA PHE A 47 5.53 -15.32 -0.85
C PHE A 47 6.07 -15.56 -2.27
N LEU A 48 6.74 -14.56 -2.84
CA LEU A 48 7.25 -14.58 -4.21
C LEU A 48 8.65 -15.21 -4.34
N GLY A 49 9.18 -15.80 -3.27
CA GLY A 49 10.54 -16.37 -3.24
C GLY A 49 11.59 -15.39 -2.70
N GLU A 50 12.73 -15.95 -2.27
CA GLU A 50 13.77 -15.20 -1.53
C GLU A 50 14.38 -14.05 -2.35
N ARG A 51 14.68 -14.27 -3.64
CA ARG A 51 15.27 -13.23 -4.49
C ARG A 51 14.32 -12.04 -4.69
N LEU A 52 13.04 -12.30 -4.95
CA LEU A 52 12.07 -11.23 -5.17
C LEU A 52 11.79 -10.45 -3.88
N GLU A 53 11.77 -11.12 -2.73
CA GLU A 53 11.62 -10.43 -1.44
C GLU A 53 12.86 -9.57 -1.08
N HIS A 54 14.06 -10.02 -1.46
CA HIS A 54 15.28 -9.21 -1.35
C HIS A 54 15.21 -7.96 -2.24
N LEU A 55 14.90 -8.12 -3.53
CA LEU A 55 14.79 -7.00 -4.47
C LEU A 55 13.70 -6.01 -4.06
N ARG A 56 12.59 -6.52 -3.51
CA ARG A 56 11.54 -5.70 -2.94
C ARG A 56 12.02 -4.93 -1.70
N SER A 57 12.79 -5.57 -0.83
CA SER A 57 13.40 -4.91 0.32
C SER A 57 14.36 -3.80 -0.10
N VAL A 58 15.14 -4.03 -1.17
CA VAL A 58 16.02 -3.00 -1.79
C VAL A 58 15.19 -1.84 -2.35
N ALA A 59 14.11 -2.11 -3.06
CA ALA A 59 13.23 -1.07 -3.61
C ALA A 59 12.54 -0.22 -2.53
N LEU A 60 12.18 -0.83 -1.40
CA LEU A 60 11.53 -0.16 -0.26
C LEU A 60 12.51 0.48 0.72
N ALA A 61 13.80 0.17 0.63
CA ALA A 61 14.82 0.73 1.51
C ALA A 61 14.79 2.26 1.46
N LYS A 62 15.00 2.90 2.62
CA LYS A 62 15.07 4.36 2.70
C LYS A 62 16.27 4.85 1.90
N SER A 63 16.05 5.79 0.99
CA SER A 63 17.09 6.41 0.18
C SER A 63 17.04 7.92 0.33
N PRO A 64 18.19 8.61 0.45
CA PRO A 64 18.24 10.07 0.47
C PRO A 64 17.75 10.65 -0.86
N VAL A 65 17.21 11.87 -0.83
CA VAL A 65 16.85 12.61 -2.04
C VAL A 65 18.04 13.49 -2.42
N HIS A 66 18.53 13.35 -3.65
CA HIS A 66 19.63 14.17 -4.16
C HIS A 66 19.16 15.13 -5.24
N ALA A 67 19.83 16.28 -5.34
CA ALA A 67 19.74 17.12 -6.53
C ALA A 67 20.43 16.42 -7.71
N ASP A 68 20.04 16.74 -8.94
CA ASP A 68 20.55 16.04 -10.14
C ASP A 68 22.08 16.13 -10.31
N GLY A 69 22.72 17.16 -9.76
CA GLY A 69 24.18 17.29 -9.75
C GLY A 69 24.90 16.40 -8.73
N LEU A 70 24.17 15.71 -7.84
CA LEU A 70 24.70 14.90 -6.73
C LEU A 70 24.15 13.46 -6.75
N LEU A 71 23.80 12.94 -7.93
CA LEU A 71 23.29 11.59 -8.07
C LEU A 71 24.37 10.56 -7.76
N ARG A 72 23.99 9.50 -7.04
CA ARG A 72 24.83 8.33 -6.79
C ARG A 72 24.68 7.33 -7.92
N HIS A 73 25.74 6.56 -8.19
CA HIS A 73 25.65 5.39 -9.04
C HIS A 73 24.67 4.34 -8.52
N CYS A 74 23.84 3.80 -9.42
CA CYS A 74 22.91 2.71 -9.13
C CYS A 74 23.67 1.38 -8.92
N THR A 75 23.36 0.65 -7.85
CA THR A 75 23.94 -0.68 -7.63
C THR A 75 23.32 -1.75 -8.52
N ALA A 76 23.95 -2.93 -8.62
CA ALA A 76 23.43 -4.03 -9.43
C ALA A 76 22.05 -4.52 -8.94
N ASP A 77 21.87 -4.67 -7.63
CA ASP A 77 20.60 -5.06 -7.03
C ASP A 77 19.52 -3.99 -7.20
N GLU A 78 19.85 -2.70 -7.10
CA GLU A 78 18.91 -1.60 -7.39
C GLU A 78 18.49 -1.60 -8.86
N LYS A 79 19.42 -1.83 -9.78
CA LYS A 79 19.11 -1.95 -11.20
C LYS A 79 18.18 -3.13 -11.46
N GLU A 80 18.46 -4.29 -10.87
CA GLU A 80 17.60 -5.47 -10.99
C GLU A 80 16.21 -5.21 -10.40
N ALA A 81 16.14 -4.61 -9.21
CA ALA A 81 14.88 -4.24 -8.57
C ALA A 81 14.04 -3.28 -9.44
N LEU A 82 14.68 -2.31 -10.11
CA LEU A 82 14.01 -1.43 -11.06
C LEU A 82 13.47 -2.20 -12.27
N MET A 83 14.23 -3.15 -12.82
CA MET A 83 13.79 -3.95 -13.95
C MET A 83 12.63 -4.88 -13.57
N THR A 84 12.70 -5.54 -12.42
CA THR A 84 11.61 -6.37 -11.87
C THR A 84 10.35 -5.54 -11.61
N TYR A 85 10.52 -4.30 -11.14
CA TYR A 85 9.40 -3.36 -10.98
C TYR A 85 8.75 -2.98 -12.32
N MET A 86 9.55 -2.67 -13.34
CA MET A 86 9.04 -2.35 -14.68
C MET A 86 8.32 -3.52 -15.36
N ARG A 87 8.68 -4.76 -14.99
CA ARG A 87 7.97 -5.97 -15.44
C ARG A 87 6.66 -6.23 -14.69
N GLY A 88 6.38 -5.50 -13.62
CA GLY A 88 5.22 -5.73 -12.76
C GLY A 88 5.36 -6.96 -11.84
N GLU A 89 6.57 -7.48 -11.68
CA GLU A 89 6.85 -8.66 -10.86
C GLU A 89 7.03 -8.29 -9.38
N THR A 90 7.38 -7.03 -9.06
CA THR A 90 7.43 -6.55 -7.68
C THR A 90 6.06 -6.03 -7.23
N GLU A 91 5.46 -6.65 -6.22
CA GLU A 91 4.24 -6.17 -5.55
C GLU A 91 4.50 -4.93 -4.67
N ILE A 92 4.82 -3.81 -5.31
CA ILE A 92 5.08 -2.53 -4.66
C ILE A 92 4.08 -1.50 -5.18
N HIS A 93 3.47 -0.76 -4.25
CA HIS A 93 2.43 0.24 -4.56
C HIS A 93 2.99 1.60 -5.02
N HIS A 94 4.31 1.78 -5.06
CA HIS A 94 4.95 3.04 -5.46
C HIS A 94 6.27 2.73 -6.19
N PRO A 95 6.80 3.68 -6.98
CA PRO A 95 8.11 3.54 -7.59
C PRO A 95 9.22 3.28 -6.55
N PRO A 96 10.29 2.54 -6.89
CA PRO A 96 11.39 2.25 -5.96
C PRO A 96 12.03 3.52 -5.37
N ASN A 97 12.31 3.54 -4.08
CA ASN A 97 12.76 4.74 -3.37
C ASN A 97 14.10 5.28 -3.86
N PHE A 98 15.01 4.38 -4.25
CA PHE A 98 16.37 4.73 -4.67
C PHE A 98 16.42 5.56 -5.96
N ILE A 99 15.35 5.59 -6.78
CA ILE A 99 15.35 6.37 -8.03
C ILE A 99 15.60 7.87 -7.76
N LYS A 100 15.19 8.37 -6.58
CA LYS A 100 15.42 9.76 -6.13
C LYS A 100 16.89 10.09 -5.88
N ALA A 101 17.71 9.07 -5.67
CA ALA A 101 19.15 9.18 -5.45
C ALA A 101 19.97 8.86 -6.70
N THR A 102 19.43 8.06 -7.62
CA THR A 102 20.20 7.46 -8.72
C THR A 102 19.79 7.96 -10.10
N MET A 103 18.64 8.62 -10.25
CA MET A 103 18.10 9.05 -11.54
C MET A 103 17.87 10.57 -11.61
N PRO A 104 18.25 11.23 -12.73
CA PRO A 104 17.89 12.62 -12.99
C PRO A 104 16.38 12.85 -12.99
N VAL A 105 15.94 14.09 -12.73
CA VAL A 105 14.52 14.49 -12.68
C VAL A 105 13.74 13.97 -13.89
N MET A 106 14.29 14.13 -15.10
CA MET A 106 13.59 13.71 -16.33
C MET A 106 13.34 12.19 -16.37
N GLN A 107 14.33 11.39 -15.97
CA GLN A 107 14.18 9.94 -15.97
C GLN A 107 13.21 9.50 -14.85
N ARG A 108 13.22 10.17 -13.70
CA ARG A 108 12.24 9.92 -12.63
C ARG A 108 10.81 10.20 -13.08
N ALA A 109 10.59 11.31 -13.78
CA ALA A 109 9.28 11.65 -14.30
C ALA A 109 8.73 10.57 -15.26
N ILE A 110 9.59 9.96 -16.08
CA ILE A 110 9.20 8.84 -16.96
C ILE A 110 8.76 7.63 -16.14
N VAL A 111 9.50 7.26 -15.09
CA VAL A 111 9.17 6.14 -14.20
C VAL A 111 7.88 6.40 -13.43
N GLU A 112 7.67 7.61 -12.95
CA GLU A 112 6.45 8.02 -12.25
C GLU A 112 5.24 8.04 -13.18
N GLN A 113 5.41 8.49 -14.43
CA GLN A 113 4.36 8.43 -15.44
C GLN A 113 4.00 6.97 -15.79
N PHE A 114 5.00 6.09 -15.92
CA PHE A 114 4.77 4.65 -16.10
C PHE A 114 3.96 4.07 -14.93
N HIS A 115 4.34 4.40 -13.70
CA HIS A 115 3.61 3.97 -12.50
C HIS A 115 2.14 4.36 -12.56
N LYS A 116 1.88 5.64 -12.83
CA LYS A 116 0.53 6.18 -12.93
C LYS A 116 -0.30 5.47 -14.01
N LEU A 117 0.27 5.26 -15.19
CA LEU A 117 -0.45 4.70 -16.33
C LEU A 117 -0.74 3.20 -16.17
N TYR A 118 0.25 2.42 -15.74
CA TYR A 118 0.17 0.95 -15.82
C TYR A 118 -0.01 0.26 -14.47
N ILE A 119 0.44 0.89 -13.37
CA ILE A 119 0.38 0.28 -12.03
C ILE A 119 -0.83 0.82 -11.26
N GLU A 120 -1.03 2.14 -11.18
CA GLU A 120 -2.17 2.74 -10.44
C GLU A 120 -3.52 2.53 -11.13
N THR A 121 -3.60 2.68 -12.46
CA THR A 121 -4.86 2.46 -13.20
C THR A 121 -5.43 1.07 -12.95
N THR A 122 -4.57 0.06 -12.83
CA THR A 122 -4.95 -1.33 -12.55
C THR A 122 -5.53 -1.50 -11.14
N LEU A 123 -5.22 -0.61 -10.20
CA LEU A 123 -5.70 -0.65 -8.81
C LEU A 123 -6.99 0.14 -8.58
N THR A 124 -7.44 0.92 -9.57
CA THR A 124 -8.69 1.67 -9.46
C THR A 124 -9.86 0.76 -9.81
N ALA A 125 -10.45 0.11 -8.81
CA ALA A 125 -11.72 -0.58 -9.01
C ALA A 125 -12.76 0.46 -9.42
N THR A 126 -13.30 0.36 -10.64
CA THR A 126 -14.49 1.11 -11.03
C THR A 126 -15.64 0.59 -10.16
N ILE A 127 -15.89 1.24 -9.03
CA ILE A 127 -17.04 0.92 -8.19
C ILE A 127 -18.25 1.49 -8.93
N PRO A 128 -19.12 0.67 -9.54
CA PRO A 128 -20.35 1.20 -10.09
C PRO A 128 -21.09 1.90 -8.95
N CYS A 129 -21.55 3.13 -9.18
CA CYS A 129 -22.38 3.81 -8.20
C CYS A 129 -23.55 2.88 -7.90
N MET A 130 -23.79 2.57 -6.63
CA MET A 130 -24.96 1.79 -6.24
C MET A 130 -26.19 2.50 -6.80
N GLN A 131 -26.77 1.95 -7.86
CA GLN A 131 -28.13 2.30 -8.28
C GLN A 131 -29.03 1.83 -7.14
N LEU A 132 -29.31 2.75 -6.23
CA LEU A 132 -30.45 2.65 -5.35
C LEU A 132 -31.66 2.76 -6.26
N ASP A 133 -32.15 1.61 -6.73
CA ASP A 133 -33.45 1.53 -7.39
C ASP A 133 -34.49 1.99 -6.38
N ALA A 134 -34.92 3.24 -6.54
CA ALA A 134 -36.06 3.80 -5.83
C ALA A 134 -37.31 3.01 -6.26
N ARG A 135 -37.82 2.18 -5.36
CA ARG A 135 -39.17 1.63 -5.42
C ARG A 135 -40.08 2.41 -4.48
#